data_AF-A0AA38NV03-F1
#
_entry.id   AF-A0AA38NV03-F1
#
_cell.length_a   1.000
_cell.length_b   1.000
_cell.length_c   1.000
_cell.angle_alpha   90.00
_cell.angle_beta   90.00
_cell.angle_gamma   90.00
#
_symmetry.space_group_name_H-M   'P 1'
#
loop_
_entity.id
_entity.type
_entity.pdbx_description
1 polymer ?
#
loop_
_entity_poly.entity_id
_entity_poly.type
_entity_poly.pdbx_seq_one_letter_code
_entity_poly.pdbx_strand_id
1 'polypeptide(L)'
;MDNNNRSIASSVHAPVGAPTISVTPTAISAHSGEGQPEFDDILYPTQDELYAAASLFNYGPADPIHPDFSWANDTGALIVTGETAQLIARKGGPELVAPIRPSDEDPAIDRGEESAVTAAEKLIERAMQPGNFEALWEANHLTMRAERTLHLEKVLGISRGNTTLPARLDAHLQMAKEHQFAWSFRPNLVFSGVPRDTSEDNPIPHPHLANPSLDDPAETHALWLLVHGDPVNFPGVLCTQSGHVDLATVRAHLLLRRLLKGIVGEQATYTERQRIVKRNFTSHFLDIATIPYFYGQKLTELGLVTEQHISFKTSTSAFELLDEVVHHLAECGVSADDMGEAYYWGQQAVLDFMQKHNPGTKEYLRYQRLFKRAAARLQFTNTPIVANRTWVISPEWDMKDIIAEKRRRIIQYEYDQQRVRGDDHWRFARNGITRRNRASGSRNPSMNQMVQGIS
;
A
#
# COMPACT_ATOMS: atom_id res chain seq x y z
N MET A 1 -52.53 -15.40 -59.21
CA MET A 1 -51.89 -16.20 -58.15
C MET A 1 -51.29 -15.23 -57.15
N ASP A 2 -52.16 -14.81 -56.24
CA ASP A 2 -51.96 -14.71 -54.80
C ASP A 2 -50.61 -14.29 -54.19
N ASN A 3 -50.75 -13.19 -53.44
CA ASN A 3 -50.32 -13.00 -52.05
C ASN A 3 -48.83 -12.70 -51.83
N ASN A 4 -48.48 -11.43 -51.57
CA ASN A 4 -48.57 -10.70 -50.29
C ASN A 4 -47.20 -10.75 -49.59
N ASN A 5 -46.64 -9.70 -49.02
CA ASN A 5 -47.04 -8.30 -48.87
C ASN A 5 -45.81 -7.52 -48.34
N ARG A 6 -45.63 -6.30 -48.86
CA ARG A 6 -45.25 -5.06 -48.17
C ARG A 6 -44.03 -5.01 -47.23
N SER A 7 -43.12 -4.09 -47.57
CA SER A 7 -42.96 -2.78 -46.87
C SER A 7 -42.04 -1.89 -47.74
N ILE A 8 -42.57 -0.98 -48.55
CA ILE A 8 -42.86 0.45 -48.27
C ILE A 8 -41.67 1.22 -47.68
N ALA A 9 -41.12 2.09 -48.54
CA ALA A 9 -40.18 3.14 -48.25
C ALA A 9 -40.81 4.29 -47.44
N SER A 10 -39.99 5.06 -46.71
CA SER A 10 -40.13 6.52 -46.67
C SER A 10 -38.95 7.17 -45.94
N SER A 11 -38.35 8.13 -46.62
CA SER A 11 -37.43 9.12 -46.07
C SER A 11 -38.17 10.27 -45.38
N VAL A 12 -37.42 11.06 -44.60
CA VAL A 12 -37.65 12.46 -44.19
C VAL A 12 -38.75 12.74 -43.14
N HIS A 13 -38.33 13.07 -41.92
CA HIS A 13 -38.48 14.39 -41.28
C HIS A 13 -38.09 14.31 -39.80
N ALA A 14 -37.20 15.20 -39.38
CA ALA A 14 -36.95 15.47 -37.96
C ALA A 14 -38.18 16.16 -37.33
N PRO A 15 -38.54 15.81 -36.09
CA PRO A 15 -39.19 16.73 -35.17
C PRO A 15 -38.19 17.22 -34.14
N VAL A 16 -38.08 18.53 -34.07
CA VAL A 16 -37.47 19.29 -32.98
C VAL A 16 -38.32 19.14 -31.72
N GLY A 17 -37.67 18.85 -30.58
CA GLY A 17 -38.14 19.24 -29.25
C GLY A 17 -38.65 18.15 -28.31
N ALA A 18 -37.74 17.57 -27.51
CA ALA A 18 -37.98 17.18 -26.12
C ALA A 18 -36.61 16.98 -25.42
N PRO A 19 -36.44 17.41 -24.16
CA PRO A 19 -35.14 17.46 -23.50
C PRO A 19 -34.59 16.04 -23.27
N THR A 20 -33.37 15.80 -23.75
CA THR A 20 -32.59 14.63 -23.35
C THR A 20 -32.19 14.81 -21.90
N ILE A 21 -32.88 14.10 -21.00
CA ILE A 21 -32.43 13.94 -19.62
C ILE A 21 -31.13 13.13 -19.70
N SER A 22 -30.01 13.81 -19.50
CA SER A 22 -28.73 13.21 -19.15
C SER A 22 -28.94 12.39 -17.88
N VAL A 23 -29.05 11.07 -18.01
CA VAL A 23 -28.94 10.17 -16.85
C VAL A 23 -27.45 10.07 -16.53
N THR A 24 -27.00 10.99 -15.70
CA THR A 24 -25.76 10.82 -14.92
C THR A 24 -25.95 9.55 -14.07
N PRO A 25 -24.99 8.60 -14.03
CA PRO A 25 -25.06 7.53 -13.06
C PRO A 25 -24.85 8.14 -11.68
N THR A 26 -25.96 8.40 -10.98
CA THR A 26 -25.94 8.82 -9.59
C THR A 26 -25.38 7.65 -8.80
N ALA A 27 -24.13 7.77 -8.33
CA ALA A 27 -23.63 6.98 -7.22
C ALA A 27 -24.60 7.16 -6.06
N ILE A 28 -25.38 6.12 -5.75
CA ILE A 28 -26.30 6.12 -4.63
C ILE A 28 -25.43 6.01 -3.37
N SER A 29 -25.06 7.17 -2.83
CA SER A 29 -24.71 7.32 -1.42
C SER A 29 -26.00 7.13 -0.62
N ALA A 30 -26.33 5.88 -0.30
CA ALA A 30 -27.38 5.58 0.66
C ALA A 30 -26.90 6.03 2.04
N HIS A 31 -27.69 6.89 2.67
CA HIS A 31 -27.49 7.38 4.01
C HIS A 31 -27.18 6.25 5.00
N SER A 32 -26.07 6.43 5.71
CA SER A 32 -25.74 5.81 6.97
C SER A 32 -26.93 5.93 7.94
N GLY A 33 -27.67 4.83 8.10
CA GLY A 33 -28.55 4.65 9.25
C GLY A 33 -27.70 4.50 10.50
N GLU A 34 -28.02 5.28 11.53
CA GLU A 34 -27.45 5.15 12.87
C GLU A 34 -27.66 3.73 13.38
N GLY A 35 -26.55 3.02 13.57
CA GLY A 35 -26.50 1.59 13.84
C GLY A 35 -25.40 0.94 13.01
N GLN A 36 -24.15 1.37 13.19
CA GLN A 36 -23.01 0.61 12.68
C GLN A 36 -23.10 -0.81 13.24
N PRO A 37 -23.12 -1.87 12.42
CA PRO A 37 -22.58 -3.12 12.88
C PRO A 37 -21.08 -2.88 13.10
N GLU A 38 -20.63 -2.97 14.36
CA GLU A 38 -19.22 -3.12 14.73
C GLU A 38 -18.66 -4.42 14.13
N PHE A 39 -18.39 -4.41 12.83
CA PHE A 39 -17.41 -5.27 12.22
C PHE A 39 -16.48 -4.34 11.46
N ASP A 40 -15.52 -3.74 12.18
CA ASP A 40 -14.30 -3.27 11.53
C ASP A 40 -13.64 -4.50 10.91
N ASP A 41 -14.00 -4.80 9.66
CA ASP A 41 -13.51 -5.99 8.97
C ASP A 41 -12.00 -5.86 8.80
N ILE A 42 -11.26 -6.72 9.50
CA ILE A 42 -9.79 -6.69 9.54
C ILE A 42 -9.13 -7.16 8.23
N LEU A 43 -9.88 -7.76 7.30
CA LEU A 43 -9.35 -8.36 6.06
C LEU A 43 -9.95 -7.74 4.79
N TYR A 44 -11.14 -7.14 4.86
CA TYR A 44 -11.81 -6.50 3.74
C TYR A 44 -12.01 -4.99 4.00
N PRO A 45 -11.69 -4.11 3.03
CA PRO A 45 -11.84 -2.66 3.21
C PRO A 45 -13.28 -2.17 3.38
N THR A 46 -14.25 -2.87 2.76
CA THR A 46 -15.66 -2.51 2.73
C THR A 46 -16.54 -3.75 2.90
N GLN A 47 -17.77 -3.54 3.36
CA GLN A 47 -18.77 -4.61 3.51
C GLN A 47 -19.17 -5.21 2.16
N ASP A 48 -19.23 -4.39 1.09
CA ASP A 48 -19.51 -4.87 -0.26
C ASP A 48 -18.39 -5.77 -0.79
N GLU A 49 -17.12 -5.41 -0.56
CA GLU A 49 -15.97 -6.27 -0.90
C GLU A 49 -16.02 -7.61 -0.15
N LEU A 50 -16.42 -7.60 1.13
CA LEU A 50 -16.60 -8.82 1.92
C LEU A 50 -17.68 -9.73 1.33
N TYR A 51 -18.86 -9.19 1.01
CA TYR A 51 -19.96 -10.00 0.47
C TYR A 51 -19.71 -10.46 -0.96
N ALA A 52 -19.06 -9.63 -1.79
CA ALA A 52 -18.60 -10.05 -3.10
C ALA A 52 -17.64 -11.24 -2.98
N ALA A 53 -16.67 -11.17 -2.06
CA ALA A 53 -15.73 -12.26 -1.84
C ALA A 53 -16.39 -13.52 -1.25
N ALA A 54 -17.37 -13.36 -0.35
CA ALA A 54 -18.16 -14.48 0.17
C ALA A 54 -18.98 -15.18 -0.94
N SER A 55 -19.42 -14.43 -1.95
CA SER A 55 -20.10 -15.00 -3.12
C SER A 55 -19.16 -15.80 -4.02
N LEU A 56 -17.86 -15.47 -3.99
CA LEU A 56 -16.78 -16.17 -4.70
C LEU A 56 -16.04 -17.19 -3.81
N PHE A 57 -16.60 -17.58 -2.67
CA PHE A 57 -15.90 -18.39 -1.68
C PHE A 57 -15.29 -19.69 -2.23
N ASN A 58 -15.98 -20.34 -3.18
CA ASN A 58 -15.54 -21.58 -3.81
C ASN A 58 -14.57 -21.40 -4.99
N TYR A 59 -14.11 -20.17 -5.29
CA TYR A 59 -13.19 -19.87 -6.38
C TYR A 59 -11.77 -19.68 -5.84
N GLY A 60 -10.81 -20.40 -6.43
CA GLY A 60 -9.39 -20.24 -6.19
C GLY A 60 -8.68 -19.46 -7.30
N PRO A 61 -7.35 -19.25 -7.17
CA PRO A 61 -6.53 -18.54 -8.16
C PRO A 61 -6.49 -19.16 -9.56
N ALA A 62 -6.85 -20.44 -9.68
CA ALA A 62 -6.88 -21.16 -10.95
C ALA A 62 -8.27 -21.15 -11.60
N ASP A 63 -9.31 -20.73 -10.87
CA ASP A 63 -10.69 -20.76 -11.36
C ASP A 63 -11.01 -19.45 -12.10
N PRO A 64 -11.72 -19.52 -13.26
CA PRO A 64 -12.19 -18.32 -13.92
C PRO A 64 -13.23 -17.63 -13.03
N ILE A 65 -13.01 -16.34 -12.73
CA ILE A 65 -13.94 -15.53 -11.96
C ILE A 65 -15.24 -15.34 -12.78
N HIS A 66 -16.39 -15.49 -12.12
CA HIS A 66 -17.70 -15.28 -12.73
C HIS A 66 -17.85 -13.85 -13.30
N PRO A 67 -18.48 -13.66 -14.47
CA PRO A 67 -18.50 -12.37 -15.20
C PRO A 67 -19.13 -11.20 -14.44
N ASP A 68 -20.03 -11.45 -13.49
CA ASP A 68 -20.61 -10.41 -12.62
C ASP A 68 -19.58 -9.77 -11.68
N PHE A 69 -18.42 -10.41 -11.48
CA PHE A 69 -17.37 -9.94 -10.59
C PHE A 69 -16.21 -9.41 -11.41
N SER A 70 -15.68 -8.27 -10.96
CA SER A 70 -14.53 -7.64 -11.59
C SER A 70 -13.72 -6.88 -10.55
N TRP A 71 -12.64 -6.26 -10.98
CA TRP A 71 -11.82 -5.39 -10.16
C TRP A 71 -12.05 -3.96 -10.58
N ALA A 72 -12.37 -3.08 -9.63
CA ALA A 72 -12.56 -1.66 -9.90
C ALA A 72 -11.28 -1.03 -10.44
N ASN A 73 -11.39 -0.37 -11.58
CA ASN A 73 -10.26 0.22 -12.30
C ASN A 73 -9.65 1.44 -11.61
N ASP A 74 -10.37 2.09 -10.70
CA ASP A 74 -9.91 3.27 -9.98
C ASP A 74 -9.23 2.93 -8.65
N THR A 75 -9.62 1.83 -8.03
CA THR A 75 -9.33 1.51 -6.63
C THR A 75 -8.71 0.14 -6.42
N GLY A 76 -8.75 -0.73 -7.43
CA GLY A 76 -8.33 -2.12 -7.35
C GLY A 76 -9.20 -2.99 -6.43
N ALA A 77 -10.37 -2.48 -6.01
CA ALA A 77 -11.31 -3.17 -5.13
C ALA A 77 -12.06 -4.29 -5.87
N LEU A 78 -12.43 -5.36 -5.17
CA LEU A 78 -13.34 -6.36 -5.72
C LEU A 78 -14.73 -5.73 -5.84
N ILE A 79 -15.30 -5.76 -7.03
CA ILE A 79 -16.65 -5.25 -7.29
C ILE A 79 -17.54 -6.33 -7.87
N VAL A 80 -18.82 -6.17 -7.62
CA VAL A 80 -19.88 -7.01 -8.12
C VAL A 80 -20.88 -6.14 -8.87
N THR A 81 -21.36 -6.64 -10.00
CA THR A 81 -22.34 -5.96 -10.86
C THR A 81 -23.51 -6.89 -11.14
N GLY A 82 -24.48 -6.43 -11.94
CA GLY A 82 -25.59 -7.26 -12.38
C GLY A 82 -26.55 -7.69 -11.27
N GLU A 83 -27.09 -8.91 -11.39
CA GLU A 83 -28.09 -9.46 -10.48
C GLU A 83 -27.50 -9.80 -9.11
N THR A 84 -26.25 -10.28 -9.07
CA THR A 84 -25.55 -10.58 -7.81
C THR A 84 -25.38 -9.34 -6.94
N ALA A 85 -25.09 -8.17 -7.54
CA ALA A 85 -25.00 -6.91 -6.80
C ALA A 85 -26.34 -6.52 -6.15
N GLN A 86 -27.44 -6.71 -6.87
CA GLN A 86 -28.78 -6.44 -6.33
C GLN A 86 -29.15 -7.41 -5.20
N LEU A 87 -28.71 -8.67 -5.29
CA LEU A 87 -28.93 -9.68 -4.26
C LEU A 87 -28.20 -9.31 -2.96
N ILE A 88 -26.93 -8.92 -3.05
CA ILE A 88 -26.12 -8.47 -1.91
C ILE A 88 -26.75 -7.24 -1.26
N ALA A 89 -27.13 -6.24 -2.05
CA ALA A 89 -27.74 -5.00 -1.56
C ALA A 89 -29.11 -5.21 -0.89
N ARG A 90 -29.94 -6.14 -1.40
CA ARG A 90 -31.28 -6.41 -0.85
C ARG A 90 -31.27 -7.24 0.41
N LYS A 91 -30.35 -8.19 0.54
CA LYS A 91 -30.34 -9.16 1.65
C LYS A 91 -29.48 -8.72 2.84
N GLY A 92 -28.68 -7.65 2.71
CA GLY A 92 -27.85 -7.13 3.81
C GLY A 92 -26.79 -8.11 4.31
N GLY A 93 -26.46 -9.12 3.51
CA GLY A 93 -25.59 -10.24 3.88
C GLY A 93 -26.15 -11.60 3.43
N PRO A 94 -25.33 -12.66 3.47
CA PRO A 94 -25.60 -13.89 2.73
C PRO A 94 -26.66 -14.79 3.40
N GLU A 95 -27.84 -14.86 2.79
CA GLU A 95 -28.46 -16.16 2.46
C GLU A 95 -27.88 -16.66 1.12
N LEU A 96 -26.56 -16.54 0.94
CA LEU A 96 -25.86 -17.23 -0.14
C LEU A 96 -25.68 -18.66 0.36
N VAL A 97 -26.62 -19.52 -0.01
CA VAL A 97 -26.49 -20.95 0.24
C VAL A 97 -25.19 -21.38 -0.45
N ALA A 98 -24.19 -21.77 0.32
CA ALA A 98 -23.03 -22.48 -0.18
C ALA A 98 -23.26 -23.98 0.03
N PRO A 99 -23.79 -24.72 -0.96
CA PRO A 99 -23.68 -26.17 -0.95
C PRO A 99 -22.33 -26.56 -1.58
N ILE A 100 -21.60 -27.30 -0.76
CA ILE A 100 -20.34 -28.05 -0.92
C ILE A 100 -20.00 -28.42 -2.37
N ARG A 101 -18.72 -28.35 -2.74
CA ARG A 101 -18.18 -29.17 -3.84
C ARG A 101 -17.92 -30.59 -3.28
N PRO A 102 -18.69 -31.63 -3.63
CA PRO A 102 -18.18 -32.98 -3.59
C PRO A 102 -17.83 -33.40 -5.01
N SER A 103 -16.54 -33.43 -5.30
CA SER A 103 -15.87 -34.43 -6.14
C SER A 103 -14.40 -34.05 -6.19
N ASP A 104 -13.59 -34.71 -5.36
CA ASP A 104 -12.58 -35.67 -5.78
C ASP A 104 -11.92 -35.49 -7.16
N GLU A 105 -11.70 -34.26 -7.61
CA GLU A 105 -10.74 -33.93 -8.65
C GLU A 105 -10.11 -32.57 -8.29
N ASP A 106 -9.27 -32.57 -7.24
CA ASP A 106 -7.95 -31.97 -7.48
C ASP A 106 -7.48 -32.63 -8.77
N PRO A 107 -7.12 -31.90 -9.85
CA PRO A 107 -6.49 -32.57 -10.97
C PRO A 107 -5.29 -33.28 -10.37
N ALA A 108 -5.41 -34.60 -10.26
CA ALA A 108 -4.38 -35.47 -9.76
C ALA A 108 -3.17 -35.20 -10.64
N ILE A 109 -2.32 -34.30 -10.18
CA ILE A 109 -0.91 -34.39 -10.48
C ILE A 109 -0.47 -35.52 -9.57
N ASP A 110 -0.80 -36.74 -10.03
CA ASP A 110 -0.27 -38.01 -9.60
C ASP A 110 1.24 -38.02 -9.92
N ARG A 111 1.96 -37.23 -9.13
CA ARG A 111 3.42 -37.17 -9.05
C ARG A 111 3.78 -37.25 -7.58
N GLY A 112 3.40 -38.36 -6.94
CA GLY A 112 3.75 -38.67 -5.55
C GLY A 112 3.35 -37.55 -4.60
N GLU A 113 2.04 -37.45 -4.30
CA GLU A 113 1.49 -36.39 -3.45
C GLU A 113 2.21 -36.34 -2.11
N GLU A 114 3.02 -35.30 -1.96
CA GLU A 114 3.57 -34.90 -0.70
C GLU A 114 2.41 -34.57 0.26
N SER A 115 2.40 -35.18 1.44
CA SER A 115 1.40 -34.87 2.48
C SER A 115 1.31 -33.36 2.71
N ALA A 116 0.09 -32.84 2.91
CA ALA A 116 -0.16 -31.43 3.20
C ALA A 116 0.71 -30.90 4.36
N VAL A 117 0.96 -31.73 5.37
CA VAL A 117 1.84 -31.41 6.50
C VAL A 117 3.29 -31.30 6.03
N THR A 118 3.77 -32.26 5.25
CA THR A 118 5.14 -32.25 4.72
C THR A 118 5.37 -31.04 3.80
N ALA A 119 4.39 -30.68 2.97
CA ALA A 119 4.47 -29.50 2.11
C ALA A 119 4.53 -28.20 2.94
N ALA A 120 3.75 -28.10 4.02
CA ALA A 120 3.80 -26.97 4.94
C ALA A 120 5.14 -26.91 5.71
N GLU A 121 5.62 -28.06 6.20
CA GLU A 121 6.94 -28.21 6.84
C GLU A 121 8.05 -27.71 5.94
N LYS A 122 8.14 -28.20 4.69
CA LYS A 122 9.18 -27.78 3.74
C LYS A 122 9.13 -26.29 3.44
N LEU A 123 7.93 -25.71 3.32
CA LEU A 123 7.81 -24.27 3.08
C LEU A 123 8.28 -23.46 4.31
N ILE A 124 7.87 -23.85 5.51
CA ILE A 124 8.30 -23.19 6.75
C ILE A 124 9.82 -23.34 6.93
N GLU A 125 10.38 -24.52 6.70
CA GLU A 125 11.83 -24.76 6.73
C GLU A 125 12.57 -23.86 5.74
N ARG A 126 12.08 -23.74 4.49
CA ARG A 126 12.62 -22.80 3.50
C ARG A 126 12.52 -21.35 3.96
N ALA A 127 11.37 -20.94 4.51
CA ALA A 127 11.15 -19.58 5.01
C ALA A 127 11.96 -19.25 6.28
N MET A 128 12.37 -20.26 7.06
CA MET A 128 13.28 -20.11 8.19
C MET A 128 14.73 -19.87 7.76
N GLN A 129 15.11 -20.19 6.52
CA GLN A 129 16.44 -19.92 6.00
C GLN A 129 16.63 -18.41 5.83
N PRO A 130 17.63 -17.79 6.49
CA PRO A 130 17.90 -16.37 6.35
C PRO A 130 18.09 -15.97 4.88
N GLY A 131 17.40 -14.90 4.48
CA GLY A 131 17.45 -14.40 3.12
C GLY A 131 16.55 -15.12 2.13
N ASN A 132 15.82 -16.17 2.50
CA ASN A 132 14.84 -16.79 1.60
C ASN A 132 13.53 -15.98 1.56
N PHE A 133 13.59 -14.78 0.97
CA PHE A 133 12.46 -13.86 0.89
C PHE A 133 11.29 -14.44 0.08
N GLU A 134 11.56 -15.26 -0.93
CA GLU A 134 10.51 -15.92 -1.72
C GLU A 134 9.64 -16.82 -0.83
N ALA A 135 10.26 -17.76 -0.11
CA ALA A 135 9.54 -18.65 0.79
C ALA A 135 8.88 -17.90 1.96
N LEU A 136 9.52 -16.84 2.47
CA LEU A 136 8.94 -16.00 3.53
C LEU A 136 7.64 -15.32 3.06
N TRP A 137 7.65 -14.70 1.88
CA TRP A 137 6.45 -14.05 1.33
C TRP A 137 5.38 -15.08 0.94
N GLU A 138 5.77 -16.22 0.39
CA GLU A 138 4.84 -17.33 0.13
C GLU A 138 4.16 -17.79 1.43
N ALA A 139 4.93 -18.00 2.51
CA ALA A 139 4.39 -18.36 3.82
C ALA A 139 3.42 -17.30 4.36
N ASN A 140 3.78 -16.01 4.31
CA ASN A 140 2.90 -14.91 4.74
C ASN A 140 1.59 -14.87 3.93
N HIS A 141 1.65 -15.11 2.62
CA HIS A 141 0.48 -15.10 1.76
C HIS A 141 -0.45 -16.29 2.03
N LEU A 142 0.09 -17.48 2.28
CA LEU A 142 -0.72 -18.65 2.67
C LEU A 142 -1.40 -18.42 4.03
N THR A 143 -0.73 -17.80 4.99
CA THR A 143 -1.33 -17.40 6.28
C THR A 143 -2.50 -16.44 6.05
N MET A 144 -2.28 -15.35 5.30
CA MET A 144 -3.35 -14.40 4.98
C MET A 144 -4.52 -15.07 4.24
N ARG A 145 -4.24 -15.98 3.30
CA ARG A 145 -5.29 -16.71 2.57
C ARG A 145 -6.09 -17.60 3.51
N ALA A 146 -5.44 -18.31 4.43
CA ALA A 146 -6.12 -19.15 5.41
C ALA A 146 -7.01 -18.32 6.34
N GLU A 147 -6.50 -17.20 6.88
CA GLU A 147 -7.27 -16.28 7.72
C GLU A 147 -8.49 -15.71 6.99
N ARG A 148 -8.35 -15.36 5.70
CA ARG A 148 -9.45 -14.89 4.86
C ARG A 148 -10.50 -15.96 4.62
N THR A 149 -10.10 -17.19 4.32
CA THR A 149 -11.03 -18.31 4.16
C THR A 149 -11.83 -18.50 5.45
N LEU A 150 -11.16 -18.56 6.62
CA LEU A 150 -11.84 -18.69 7.91
C LEU A 150 -12.78 -17.51 8.21
N HIS A 151 -12.42 -16.30 7.82
CA HIS A 151 -13.29 -15.12 7.98
C HIS A 151 -14.53 -15.19 7.07
N LEU A 152 -14.36 -15.61 5.81
CA LEU A 152 -15.48 -15.82 4.90
C LEU A 152 -16.40 -16.96 5.37
N GLU A 153 -15.83 -18.05 5.89
CA GLU A 153 -16.61 -19.14 6.50
C GLU A 153 -17.48 -18.64 7.64
N LYS A 154 -16.91 -17.80 8.53
CA LYS A 154 -17.66 -17.18 9.61
C LYS A 154 -18.82 -16.32 9.09
N VAL A 155 -18.59 -15.55 8.02
CA VAL A 155 -19.63 -14.71 7.39
C VAL A 155 -20.74 -15.55 6.74
N LEU A 156 -20.38 -16.70 6.18
CA LEU A 156 -21.32 -17.67 5.60
C LEU A 156 -22.00 -18.57 6.65
N GLY A 157 -21.65 -18.44 7.94
CA GLY A 157 -22.18 -19.28 9.01
C GLY A 157 -21.66 -20.73 9.00
N ILE A 158 -20.55 -20.99 8.31
CA ILE A 158 -19.88 -22.30 8.28
C ILE A 158 -19.20 -22.52 9.63
N SER A 159 -19.52 -23.63 10.30
CA SER A 159 -18.92 -24.00 11.58
C SER A 159 -17.52 -24.59 11.39
N ARG A 160 -16.65 -24.49 12.41
CA ARG A 160 -15.28 -25.04 12.34
C ARG A 160 -15.22 -26.54 12.02
N GLY A 161 -16.22 -27.31 12.44
CA GLY A 161 -16.29 -28.74 12.15
C GLY A 161 -16.62 -29.06 10.68
N ASN A 162 -17.09 -28.07 9.92
CA ASN A 162 -17.45 -28.15 8.51
C ASN A 162 -16.57 -27.23 7.66
N THR A 163 -15.35 -26.92 8.12
CA THR A 163 -14.45 -26.04 7.37
C THR A 163 -14.11 -26.64 6.01
N THR A 164 -14.04 -25.76 5.02
CA THR A 164 -13.59 -26.02 3.65
C THR A 164 -12.15 -25.57 3.44
N LEU A 165 -11.48 -25.09 4.50
CA LEU A 165 -10.07 -24.72 4.46
C LEU A 165 -9.26 -25.94 3.96
N PRO A 166 -8.56 -25.82 2.82
CA PRO A 166 -7.75 -26.91 2.29
C PRO A 166 -6.76 -27.41 3.33
N ALA A 167 -6.54 -28.72 3.40
CA ALA A 167 -5.66 -29.35 4.39
C ALA A 167 -4.25 -28.73 4.41
N ARG A 168 -3.73 -28.29 3.25
CA ARG A 168 -2.45 -27.58 3.14
C ARG A 168 -2.46 -26.22 3.82
N LEU A 169 -3.55 -25.45 3.70
CA LEU A 169 -3.68 -24.15 4.36
C LEU A 169 -3.91 -24.30 5.87
N ASP A 170 -4.68 -25.31 6.29
CA ASP A 170 -4.89 -25.61 7.71
C ASP A 170 -3.58 -26.06 8.38
N ALA A 171 -2.84 -26.98 7.76
CA ALA A 171 -1.53 -27.40 8.24
C ALA A 171 -0.56 -26.21 8.35
N HIS A 172 -0.48 -25.37 7.32
CA HIS A 172 0.35 -24.17 7.35
C HIS A 172 -0.04 -23.21 8.48
N LEU A 173 -1.33 -22.91 8.65
CA LEU A 173 -1.82 -22.01 9.69
C LEU A 173 -1.51 -22.51 11.11
N GLN A 174 -1.57 -23.83 11.33
CA GLN A 174 -1.23 -24.43 12.63
C GLN A 174 0.27 -24.39 12.93
N MET A 175 1.11 -24.45 11.89
CA MET A 175 2.56 -24.58 12.01
C MET A 175 3.30 -23.25 11.98
N ALA A 176 2.81 -22.27 11.22
CA ALA A 176 3.43 -20.97 11.05
C ALA A 176 3.34 -20.14 12.33
N LYS A 177 4.48 -19.87 12.96
CA LYS A 177 4.58 -19.05 14.17
C LYS A 177 5.55 -17.91 13.93
N GLU A 178 5.16 -16.69 14.31
CA GLU A 178 5.96 -15.48 14.05
C GLU A 178 7.44 -15.59 14.48
N HIS A 179 7.70 -16.22 15.63
CA HIS A 179 9.07 -16.38 16.15
C HIS A 179 9.97 -17.27 15.28
N GLN A 180 9.42 -18.11 14.42
CA GLN A 180 10.19 -18.94 13.48
C GLN A 180 10.89 -18.07 12.43
N PHE A 181 10.34 -16.89 12.12
CA PHE A 181 10.87 -15.96 11.13
C PHE A 181 11.66 -14.83 11.80
N ALA A 182 12.27 -15.09 12.95
CA ALA A 182 12.99 -14.07 13.72
C ALA A 182 14.04 -13.29 12.89
N TRP A 183 14.67 -13.97 11.93
CA TRP A 183 15.64 -13.37 11.03
C TRP A 183 15.03 -12.30 10.12
N SER A 184 13.75 -12.41 9.74
CA SER A 184 13.09 -11.52 8.78
C SER A 184 12.61 -10.23 9.41
N PHE A 185 12.62 -10.15 10.74
CA PHE A 185 12.32 -8.91 11.42
C PHE A 185 13.34 -7.85 11.02
N ARG A 186 12.80 -6.66 10.79
CA ARG A 186 13.62 -5.46 10.65
C ARG A 186 14.33 -5.17 11.97
N PRO A 187 15.51 -4.53 11.92
CA PRO A 187 16.12 -4.00 13.13
C PRO A 187 15.12 -3.19 13.93
N ASN A 188 14.98 -3.51 15.22
CA ASN A 188 14.18 -2.68 16.11
C ASN A 188 14.92 -1.35 16.30
N LEU A 189 14.44 -0.35 15.57
CA LEU A 189 14.84 1.04 15.62
C LEU A 189 13.86 1.74 16.56
N VAL A 190 14.07 1.63 17.87
CA VAL A 190 13.18 2.22 18.87
C VAL A 190 13.19 3.75 18.72
N PHE A 191 12.07 4.33 18.28
CA PHE A 191 11.85 5.79 18.15
C PHE A 191 11.28 6.45 19.44
N SER A 192 11.17 5.69 20.54
CA SER A 192 10.57 6.20 21.78
C SER A 192 11.35 5.72 23.00
N GLY A 193 11.83 6.65 23.81
CA GLY A 193 12.50 6.35 25.08
C GLY A 193 14.02 6.26 24.97
N VAL A 194 14.63 7.25 24.31
CA VAL A 194 16.08 7.42 24.30
C VAL A 194 16.61 7.68 25.71
N PRO A 195 17.50 6.84 26.26
CA PRO A 195 18.23 7.19 27.48
C PRO A 195 19.09 8.43 27.20
N ARG A 196 19.00 9.46 28.06
CA ARG A 196 19.77 10.71 27.93
C ARG A 196 21.29 10.51 27.97
N ASP A 197 21.77 9.34 28.40
CA ASP A 197 23.18 9.00 28.58
C ASP A 197 23.74 8.09 27.48
N THR A 198 23.56 8.44 26.20
CA THR A 198 24.46 7.93 25.16
C THR A 198 25.60 8.91 25.00
N SER A 199 26.51 8.91 25.99
CA SER A 199 27.72 9.71 25.98
C SER A 199 28.45 9.55 24.63
N GLU A 200 28.80 10.70 24.05
CA GLU A 200 29.55 10.86 22.79
C GLU A 200 30.99 10.27 22.84
N ASP A 201 31.38 9.63 23.94
CA ASP A 201 32.78 9.37 24.30
C ASP A 201 33.41 8.12 23.66
N ASN A 202 32.67 7.34 22.88
CA ASN A 202 33.23 6.26 22.06
C ASN A 202 32.58 6.24 20.67
N PRO A 203 33.21 6.85 19.64
CA PRO A 203 32.72 6.72 18.27
C PRO A 203 32.85 5.25 17.84
N ILE A 204 31.72 4.62 17.50
CA ILE A 204 31.74 3.33 16.82
C ILE A 204 32.51 3.56 15.51
N PRO A 205 33.62 2.83 15.26
CA PRO A 205 34.40 2.99 14.03
C PRO A 205 33.52 2.54 12.86
N HIS A 206 32.89 3.51 12.22
CA HIS A 206 31.90 3.25 11.19
C HIS A 206 32.43 3.72 9.83
N PRO A 207 32.43 2.87 8.80
CA PRO A 207 32.77 3.30 7.45
C PRO A 207 31.68 4.24 6.91
N HIS A 208 32.02 5.50 6.70
CA HIS A 208 31.15 6.42 5.96
C HIS A 208 31.10 5.98 4.50
N LEU A 209 29.97 5.39 4.08
CA LEU A 209 29.76 5.07 2.67
C LEU A 209 29.29 6.31 1.93
N ALA A 210 29.90 6.58 0.78
CA ALA A 210 29.41 7.58 -0.14
C ALA A 210 27.98 7.23 -0.58
N ASN A 211 27.13 8.25 -0.76
CA ASN A 211 25.79 8.04 -1.30
C ASN A 211 25.91 7.53 -2.75
N PRO A 212 25.36 6.34 -3.08
CA PRO A 212 25.45 5.81 -4.42
C PRO A 212 24.73 6.69 -5.43
N SER A 213 25.27 6.74 -6.65
CA SER A 213 24.59 7.30 -7.81
C SER A 213 23.34 6.49 -8.10
N LEU A 214 22.29 7.13 -8.62
CA LEU A 214 21.07 6.42 -9.03
C LEU A 214 21.34 5.38 -10.13
N ASP A 215 22.43 5.50 -10.87
CA ASP A 215 22.83 4.57 -11.93
C ASP A 215 23.70 3.40 -11.42
N ASP A 216 24.12 3.44 -10.14
CA ASP A 216 24.87 2.35 -9.54
C ASP A 216 24.02 1.07 -9.40
N PRO A 217 24.66 -0.12 -9.35
CA PRO A 217 23.98 -1.40 -9.15
C PRO A 217 23.13 -1.44 -7.86
N ALA A 218 22.06 -2.24 -7.89
CA ALA A 218 21.15 -2.38 -6.76
C ALA A 218 21.84 -2.87 -5.48
N GLU A 219 22.90 -3.65 -5.61
CA GLU A 219 23.74 -4.16 -4.52
C GLU A 219 24.48 -3.04 -3.80
N THR A 220 24.97 -2.04 -4.54
CA THR A 220 25.62 -0.85 -3.96
C THR A 220 24.61 -0.06 -3.12
N HIS A 221 23.38 0.09 -3.63
CA HIS A 221 22.27 0.69 -2.89
C HIS A 221 21.84 -0.17 -1.69
N ALA A 222 21.84 -1.50 -1.82
CA ALA A 222 21.48 -2.41 -0.73
C ALA A 222 22.42 -2.26 0.47
N LEU A 223 23.74 -2.23 0.24
CA LEU A 223 24.71 -1.94 1.29
C LEU A 223 24.45 -0.56 1.91
N TRP A 224 24.32 0.47 1.09
CA TRP A 224 24.09 1.83 1.59
C TRP A 224 22.81 1.92 2.42
N LEU A 225 21.70 1.33 1.99
CA LEU A 225 20.41 1.32 2.69
C LEU A 225 20.45 0.44 3.95
N LEU A 226 21.15 -0.68 3.93
CA LEU A 226 21.36 -1.52 5.10
C LEU A 226 22.14 -0.80 6.19
N VAL A 227 23.03 0.12 5.82
CA VAL A 227 23.89 0.85 6.75
C VAL A 227 23.30 2.21 7.14
N HIS A 228 22.68 2.92 6.21
CA HIS A 228 22.24 4.32 6.38
C HIS A 228 20.74 4.52 6.24
N GLY A 229 20.02 3.59 5.62
CA GLY A 229 18.57 3.70 5.41
C GLY A 229 17.75 3.41 6.67
N ASP A 230 16.56 4.00 6.73
CA ASP A 230 15.58 3.81 7.78
C ASP A 230 14.15 3.78 7.18
N PRO A 231 13.16 3.15 7.86
CA PRO A 231 11.79 3.06 7.35
C PRO A 231 11.08 4.40 7.19
N VAL A 232 11.55 5.46 7.87
CA VAL A 232 10.96 6.81 7.79
C VAL A 232 11.30 7.47 6.46
N ASN A 233 12.58 7.46 6.09
CA ASN A 233 13.09 8.12 4.89
C ASN A 233 13.08 7.20 3.65
N PHE A 234 13.15 5.88 3.85
CA PHE A 234 13.22 4.87 2.79
C PHE A 234 12.15 3.78 2.99
N PRO A 235 10.84 4.16 2.99
CA PRO A 235 9.76 3.19 3.17
C PRO A 235 9.78 2.12 2.07
N GLY A 236 9.42 0.90 2.46
CA GLY A 236 9.28 -0.25 1.58
C GLY A 236 10.57 -1.04 1.36
N VAL A 237 11.74 -0.50 1.66
CA VAL A 237 13.01 -1.23 1.54
C VAL A 237 13.16 -2.21 2.71
N LEU A 238 13.16 -3.51 2.44
CA LEU A 238 13.26 -4.54 3.48
C LEU A 238 14.73 -4.89 3.76
N CYS A 239 15.24 -4.40 4.89
CA CYS A 239 16.53 -4.77 5.47
C CYS A 239 16.31 -5.50 6.80
N THR A 240 16.87 -6.69 6.96
CA THR A 240 16.64 -7.54 8.13
C THR A 240 17.72 -7.42 9.20
N GLN A 241 17.44 -7.92 10.40
CA GLN A 241 18.42 -7.99 11.50
C GLN A 241 19.62 -8.90 11.20
N SER A 242 19.44 -9.88 10.30
CA SER A 242 20.49 -10.81 9.89
C SER A 242 21.38 -10.29 8.75
N GLY A 243 21.24 -9.02 8.36
CA GLY A 243 22.05 -8.42 7.29
C GLY A 243 21.64 -8.82 5.87
N HIS A 244 20.41 -9.34 5.70
CA HIS A 244 19.85 -9.63 4.38
C HIS A 244 19.00 -8.45 3.91
N VAL A 245 19.05 -8.18 2.62
CA VAL A 245 18.29 -7.13 1.95
C VAL A 245 17.53 -7.72 0.78
N ASP A 246 16.24 -7.39 0.68
CA ASP A 246 15.41 -7.78 -0.46
C ASP A 246 15.67 -6.84 -1.65
N LEU A 247 16.46 -7.30 -2.62
CA LEU A 247 16.80 -6.58 -3.83
C LEU A 247 15.59 -6.18 -4.67
N ALA A 248 14.48 -6.92 -4.64
CA ALA A 248 13.25 -6.50 -5.32
C ALA A 248 12.75 -5.18 -4.74
N THR A 249 12.81 -5.05 -3.41
CA THR A 249 12.39 -3.81 -2.72
C THR A 249 13.32 -2.64 -3.00
N VAL A 250 14.63 -2.91 -3.15
CA VAL A 250 15.63 -1.90 -3.52
C VAL A 250 15.42 -1.45 -4.96
N ARG A 251 15.26 -2.37 -5.93
CA ARG A 251 15.03 -2.05 -7.34
C ARG A 251 13.78 -1.21 -7.53
N ALA A 252 12.68 -1.56 -6.87
CA ALA A 252 11.44 -0.79 -6.91
C ALA A 252 11.61 0.61 -6.32
N HIS A 253 12.35 0.74 -5.22
CA HIS A 253 12.69 2.04 -4.65
C HIS A 253 13.53 2.89 -5.62
N LEU A 254 14.51 2.28 -6.29
CA LEU A 254 15.33 2.96 -7.30
C LEU A 254 14.52 3.37 -8.53
N LEU A 255 13.61 2.51 -8.99
CA LEU A 255 12.67 2.81 -10.07
C LEU A 255 11.88 4.07 -9.74
N LEU A 256 11.25 4.12 -8.55
CA LEU A 256 10.52 5.30 -8.09
C LEU A 256 11.41 6.55 -8.03
N ARG A 257 12.65 6.42 -7.51
CA ARG A 257 13.58 7.57 -7.43
C ARG A 257 14.02 8.06 -8.81
N ARG A 258 14.27 7.18 -9.76
CA ARG A 258 14.66 7.53 -11.14
C ARG A 258 13.51 8.21 -11.88
N LEU A 259 12.27 7.69 -11.73
CA LEU A 259 11.05 8.34 -12.23
C LEU A 259 10.88 9.75 -11.66
N LEU A 260 10.97 9.89 -10.32
CA LEU A 260 10.87 11.19 -9.66
C LEU A 260 11.99 12.15 -10.09
N LYS A 261 13.22 11.68 -10.29
CA LYS A 261 14.32 12.51 -10.82
C LYS A 261 13.98 13.04 -12.22
N GLY A 262 13.38 12.23 -13.08
CA GLY A 262 12.89 12.69 -14.39
C GLY A 262 11.79 13.75 -14.29
N ILE A 263 10.86 13.59 -13.35
CA ILE A 263 9.69 14.48 -13.19
C ILE A 263 10.05 15.81 -12.52
N VAL A 264 10.68 15.78 -11.33
CA VAL A 264 10.89 16.97 -10.50
C VAL A 264 12.33 17.47 -10.52
N GLY A 265 13.25 16.74 -11.14
CA GLY A 265 14.68 17.06 -11.16
C GLY A 265 15.42 16.70 -9.87
N GLU A 266 16.74 16.88 -9.88
CA GLU A 266 17.61 16.69 -8.72
C GLU A 266 17.89 18.07 -8.10
N GLN A 267 17.13 18.46 -7.08
CA GLN A 267 17.27 19.75 -6.42
C GLN A 267 17.31 19.60 -4.90
N ALA A 268 18.14 20.42 -4.25
CA ALA A 268 18.28 20.46 -2.79
C ALA A 268 17.00 20.95 -2.09
N THR A 269 16.21 21.79 -2.76
CA THR A 269 14.94 22.31 -2.26
C THR A 269 13.86 22.25 -3.33
N TYR A 270 12.76 21.58 -3.03
CA TYR A 270 11.59 21.53 -3.91
C TYR A 270 10.70 22.77 -3.72
N THR A 271 10.25 23.34 -4.84
CA THR A 271 9.11 24.28 -4.89
C THR A 271 7.84 23.59 -4.40
N GLU A 272 6.83 24.37 -3.98
CA GLU A 272 5.56 23.81 -3.50
C GLU A 272 4.88 22.94 -4.56
N ARG A 273 4.92 23.37 -5.83
CA ARG A 273 4.42 22.58 -6.96
C ARG A 273 5.13 21.23 -7.06
N GLN A 274 6.47 21.20 -7.00
CA GLN A 274 7.22 19.94 -7.06
C GLN A 274 6.91 19.02 -5.87
N ARG A 275 6.65 19.58 -4.67
CA ARG A 275 6.23 18.77 -3.51
C ARG A 275 4.87 18.11 -3.73
N ILE A 276 3.91 18.86 -4.28
CA ILE A 276 2.58 18.33 -4.63
C ILE A 276 2.71 17.23 -5.68
N VAL A 277 3.44 17.48 -6.77
CA VAL A 277 3.69 16.50 -7.85
C VAL A 277 4.34 15.23 -7.29
N LYS A 278 5.42 15.36 -6.51
CA LYS A 278 6.10 14.22 -5.88
C LYS A 278 5.16 13.43 -4.97
N ARG A 279 4.36 14.12 -4.14
CA ARG A 279 3.41 13.49 -3.22
C ARG A 279 2.35 12.71 -3.99
N ASN A 280 1.72 13.33 -4.99
CA ASN A 280 0.65 12.70 -5.74
C ASN A 280 1.18 11.51 -6.56
N PHE A 281 2.31 11.69 -7.25
CA PHE A 281 2.97 10.60 -8.00
C PHE A 281 3.32 9.43 -7.09
N THR A 282 3.97 9.69 -5.94
CA THR A 282 4.32 8.63 -4.98
C THR A 282 3.08 7.94 -4.42
N SER A 283 2.02 8.71 -4.16
CA SER A 283 0.75 8.19 -3.64
C SER A 283 0.12 7.19 -4.60
N HIS A 284 -0.02 7.55 -5.86
CA HIS A 284 -0.62 6.72 -6.91
C HIS A 284 0.29 5.59 -7.36
N PHE A 285 1.61 5.80 -7.39
CA PHE A 285 2.60 4.75 -7.63
C PHE A 285 2.48 3.64 -6.57
N LEU A 286 2.27 4.02 -5.30
CA LEU A 286 2.02 3.05 -4.24
C LEU A 286 0.73 2.26 -4.47
N ASP A 287 -0.35 2.92 -4.92
CA ASP A 287 -1.63 2.26 -5.17
C ASP A 287 -1.50 1.13 -6.22
N ILE A 288 -0.77 1.38 -7.33
CA ILE A 288 -0.53 0.38 -8.37
C ILE A 288 0.54 -0.66 -8.03
N ALA A 289 1.54 -0.30 -7.21
CA ALA A 289 2.58 -1.23 -6.80
C ALA A 289 2.03 -2.22 -5.77
N THR A 290 1.27 -1.76 -4.79
CA THR A 290 0.83 -2.62 -3.67
C THR A 290 -0.20 -3.67 -4.10
N ILE A 291 -1.06 -3.40 -5.08
CA ILE A 291 -2.10 -4.34 -5.53
C ILE A 291 -1.56 -5.17 -6.70
N PRO A 292 -1.45 -6.52 -6.57
CA PRO A 292 -0.79 -7.35 -7.58
C PRO A 292 -1.56 -7.31 -8.90
N TYR A 293 -0.83 -7.17 -10.02
CA TYR A 293 -1.36 -7.06 -11.39
C TYR A 293 -2.27 -5.85 -11.65
N PHE A 294 -2.41 -4.90 -10.71
CA PHE A 294 -3.31 -3.76 -10.91
C PHE A 294 -2.82 -2.84 -12.03
N TYR A 295 -1.52 -2.60 -12.11
CA TYR A 295 -0.94 -1.83 -13.22
C TYR A 295 -1.20 -2.49 -14.59
N GLY A 296 -1.04 -3.81 -14.73
CA GLY A 296 -1.36 -4.53 -15.97
C GLY A 296 -2.83 -4.43 -16.37
N GLN A 297 -3.74 -4.46 -15.39
CA GLN A 297 -5.15 -4.19 -15.62
C GLN A 297 -5.38 -2.77 -16.17
N LYS A 298 -4.73 -1.76 -15.58
CA LYS A 298 -4.82 -0.35 -16.05
C LYS A 298 -4.26 -0.17 -17.46
N LEU A 299 -3.14 -0.82 -17.79
CA LEU A 299 -2.60 -0.78 -19.15
C LEU A 299 -3.61 -1.32 -20.17
N THR A 300 -4.25 -2.45 -19.86
CA THR A 300 -5.26 -3.07 -20.72
C THR A 300 -6.48 -2.18 -20.89
N GLU A 301 -7.00 -1.62 -19.79
CA GLU A 301 -8.14 -0.71 -19.79
C GLU A 301 -7.89 0.54 -20.64
N LEU A 302 -6.74 1.17 -20.46
CA LEU A 302 -6.37 2.42 -21.14
C LEU A 302 -5.87 2.20 -22.57
N GLY A 303 -5.80 0.95 -23.04
CA GLY A 303 -5.28 0.60 -24.36
C GLY A 303 -3.82 0.98 -24.55
N LEU A 304 -3.02 0.94 -23.48
CA LEU A 304 -1.62 1.37 -23.48
C LEU A 304 -0.69 0.22 -23.81
N VAL A 305 0.33 0.53 -24.62
CA VAL A 305 1.44 -0.36 -24.94
C VAL A 305 2.71 0.24 -24.36
N THR A 306 3.51 -0.57 -23.68
CA THR A 306 4.77 -0.14 -23.07
C THR A 306 5.91 -0.21 -24.09
N GLU A 307 6.83 0.75 -24.05
CA GLU A 307 8.08 0.68 -24.82
C GLU A 307 8.93 -0.52 -24.38
N GLN A 308 9.75 -1.09 -25.28
CA GLN A 308 10.60 -2.25 -24.97
C GLN A 308 11.75 -1.95 -24.00
N HIS A 309 12.07 -0.68 -23.79
CA HIS A 309 13.20 -0.25 -22.95
C HIS A 309 12.77 0.87 -22.02
N ILE A 310 13.25 0.81 -20.77
CA ILE A 310 12.97 1.84 -19.78
C ILE A 310 13.76 3.11 -20.13
N SER A 311 13.03 4.22 -20.27
CA SER A 311 13.59 5.56 -20.48
C SER A 311 12.85 6.57 -19.60
N PHE A 312 13.53 7.12 -18.59
CA PHE A 312 12.92 8.06 -17.64
C PHE A 312 12.67 9.42 -18.29
N LYS A 313 11.39 9.71 -18.57
CA LYS A 313 10.96 10.94 -19.24
C LYS A 313 10.59 12.04 -18.24
N THR A 314 10.67 13.29 -18.68
CA THR A 314 10.12 14.43 -17.93
C THR A 314 8.60 14.49 -18.08
N SER A 315 7.89 15.03 -17.10
CA SER A 315 6.44 15.26 -17.21
C SER A 315 6.05 16.64 -16.66
N THR A 316 5.05 17.25 -17.29
CA THR A 316 4.43 18.51 -16.83
C THR A 316 3.18 18.29 -15.98
N SER A 317 2.68 17.05 -15.89
CA SER A 317 1.49 16.69 -15.13
C SER A 317 1.70 16.92 -13.62
N ALA A 318 0.61 17.23 -12.92
CA ALA A 318 0.57 17.29 -11.47
C ALA A 318 0.24 15.93 -10.82
N PHE A 319 -0.06 14.92 -11.64
CA PHE A 319 -0.44 13.55 -11.26
C PHE A 319 -1.60 13.52 -10.26
N GLU A 320 -2.62 14.34 -10.48
CA GLU A 320 -3.80 14.38 -9.62
C GLU A 320 -4.61 13.08 -9.73
N LEU A 321 -4.56 12.42 -10.89
CA LEU A 321 -5.27 11.18 -11.17
C LEU A 321 -4.31 9.99 -11.29
N LEU A 322 -4.82 8.80 -10.91
CA LEU A 322 -4.09 7.54 -11.04
C LEU A 322 -3.66 7.27 -12.49
N ASP A 323 -4.56 7.51 -13.44
CA ASP A 323 -4.33 7.26 -14.86
C ASP A 323 -3.15 8.08 -15.42
N GLU A 324 -2.92 9.30 -14.91
CA GLU A 324 -1.76 10.10 -15.32
C GLU A 324 -0.44 9.43 -14.94
N VAL A 325 -0.39 8.75 -13.79
CA VAL A 325 0.78 7.96 -13.38
C VAL A 325 0.93 6.74 -14.27
N VAL A 326 -0.17 6.04 -14.58
CA VAL A 326 -0.14 4.86 -15.48
C VAL A 326 0.36 5.24 -16.87
N HIS A 327 -0.16 6.32 -17.45
CA HIS A 327 0.31 6.85 -18.74
C HIS A 327 1.81 7.15 -18.70
N HIS A 328 2.27 7.85 -17.66
CA HIS A 328 3.67 8.21 -17.56
C HIS A 328 4.61 7.01 -17.38
N LEU A 329 4.17 5.99 -16.63
CA LEU A 329 4.93 4.75 -16.49
C LEU A 329 5.00 3.98 -17.80
N ALA A 330 3.90 3.89 -18.54
CA ALA A 330 3.85 3.24 -19.85
C ALA A 330 4.76 3.97 -20.85
N GLU A 331 4.71 5.30 -20.86
CA GLU A 331 5.62 6.15 -21.64
C GLU A 331 7.08 5.96 -21.26
N CYS A 332 7.39 5.73 -19.98
CA CYS A 332 8.74 5.44 -19.52
C CYS A 332 9.19 4.00 -19.82
N GLY A 333 8.36 3.16 -20.44
CA GLY A 333 8.66 1.77 -20.75
C GLY A 333 8.59 0.83 -19.54
N VAL A 334 7.92 1.21 -18.45
CA VAL A 334 7.73 0.35 -17.28
C VAL A 334 6.69 -0.72 -17.60
N SER A 335 7.10 -1.98 -17.58
CA SER A 335 6.25 -3.13 -17.89
C SER A 335 5.39 -3.59 -16.72
N ALA A 336 4.44 -4.47 -16.98
CA ALA A 336 3.65 -5.13 -15.93
C ALA A 336 4.54 -5.97 -15.00
N ASP A 337 5.60 -6.59 -15.53
CA ASP A 337 6.54 -7.39 -14.76
C ASP A 337 7.40 -6.53 -13.83
N ASP A 338 7.88 -5.36 -14.30
CA ASP A 338 8.60 -4.39 -13.46
C ASP A 338 7.76 -3.95 -12.26
N MET A 339 6.46 -3.71 -12.48
CA MET A 339 5.53 -3.37 -11.40
C MET A 339 5.18 -4.59 -10.53
N GLY A 340 5.20 -5.79 -11.10
CA GLY A 340 5.12 -7.05 -10.37
C GLY A 340 6.26 -7.19 -9.36
N GLU A 341 7.49 -6.78 -9.71
CA GLU A 341 8.60 -6.74 -8.76
C GLU A 341 8.37 -5.70 -7.64
N ALA A 342 7.77 -4.57 -7.99
CA ALA A 342 7.45 -3.49 -7.04
C ALA A 342 6.37 -3.87 -6.03
N TYR A 343 5.66 -4.99 -6.21
CA TYR A 343 4.66 -5.50 -5.27
C TYR A 343 5.18 -5.64 -3.84
N TYR A 344 6.34 -6.27 -3.68
CA TYR A 344 6.91 -6.49 -2.35
C TYR A 344 7.34 -5.19 -1.67
N TRP A 345 7.86 -4.25 -2.45
CA TRP A 345 8.12 -2.89 -1.98
C TRP A 345 6.83 -2.21 -1.55
N GLY A 346 5.76 -2.28 -2.35
CA GLY A 346 4.48 -1.66 -2.06
C GLY A 346 3.81 -2.20 -0.80
N GLN A 347 3.84 -3.53 -0.60
CA GLN A 347 3.37 -4.17 0.63
C GLN A 347 4.11 -3.63 1.86
N GLN A 348 5.43 -3.66 1.77
CA GLN A 348 6.28 -3.23 2.87
C GLN A 348 6.17 -1.71 3.13
N ALA A 349 6.05 -0.90 2.08
CA ALA A 349 5.91 0.55 2.19
C ALA A 349 4.60 0.92 2.89
N VAL A 350 3.51 0.23 2.57
CA VAL A 350 2.22 0.39 3.24
C VAL A 350 2.32 0.09 4.73
N LEU A 351 2.99 -1.01 5.12
CA LEU A 351 3.23 -1.32 6.53
C LEU A 351 4.07 -0.22 7.21
N ASP A 352 5.12 0.25 6.54
CA ASP A 352 5.99 1.31 7.05
C ASP A 352 5.23 2.63 7.24
N PHE A 353 4.32 2.96 6.32
CA PHE A 353 3.47 4.14 6.47
C PHE A 353 2.44 3.96 7.57
N MET A 354 1.81 2.79 7.70
CA MET A 354 0.89 2.50 8.80
C MET A 354 1.58 2.70 10.16
N GLN A 355 2.84 2.29 10.31
CA GLN A 355 3.60 2.48 11.55
C GLN A 355 3.90 3.95 11.87
N LYS A 356 3.92 4.84 10.88
CA LYS A 356 4.15 6.29 11.07
C LYS A 356 2.90 7.05 11.48
N HIS A 357 1.72 6.47 11.30
CA HIS A 357 0.44 7.12 11.50
C HIS A 357 -0.31 6.46 12.66
N ASN A 358 -0.98 7.27 13.48
CA ASN A 358 -1.79 6.70 14.56
C ASN A 358 -2.94 5.86 13.98
N PRO A 359 -3.25 4.70 14.58
CA PRO A 359 -4.41 3.89 14.21
C PRO A 359 -5.68 4.75 14.14
N GLY A 360 -6.48 4.55 13.09
CA GLY A 360 -7.74 5.27 12.85
C GLY A 360 -7.62 6.64 12.15
N THR A 361 -6.41 7.17 11.94
CA THR A 361 -6.23 8.38 11.11
C THR A 361 -6.55 8.11 9.64
N LYS A 362 -6.89 9.16 8.87
CA LYS A 362 -7.22 9.05 7.44
C LYS A 362 -6.09 8.36 6.66
N GLU A 363 -4.85 8.72 6.96
CA GLU A 363 -3.65 8.14 6.35
C GLU A 363 -3.49 6.67 6.73
N TYR A 364 -3.57 6.32 8.02
CA TYR A 364 -3.52 4.93 8.47
C TYR A 364 -4.59 4.07 7.77
N LEU A 365 -5.83 4.56 7.75
CA LEU A 365 -6.95 3.85 7.12
C LEU A 365 -6.74 3.70 5.61
N ARG A 366 -6.18 4.70 4.92
CA ARG A 366 -5.84 4.57 3.49
C ARG A 366 -4.88 3.40 3.26
N TYR A 367 -3.75 3.38 3.98
CA TYR A 367 -2.73 2.34 3.80
C TYR A 367 -3.24 0.96 4.23
N GLN A 368 -4.00 0.90 5.32
CA GLN A 368 -4.66 -0.32 5.77
C GLN A 368 -5.61 -0.88 4.70
N ARG A 369 -6.42 -0.02 4.06
CA ARG A 369 -7.32 -0.46 2.96
C ARG A 369 -6.51 -0.99 1.77
N LEU A 370 -5.41 -0.33 1.42
CA LEU A 370 -4.55 -0.77 0.32
C LEU A 370 -3.92 -2.16 0.60
N PHE A 371 -3.46 -2.39 1.83
CA PHE A 371 -2.98 -3.69 2.29
C PHE A 371 -4.07 -4.78 2.17
N LYS A 372 -5.26 -4.48 2.71
CA LYS A 372 -6.42 -5.39 2.66
C LYS A 372 -6.83 -5.75 1.23
N ARG A 373 -6.82 -4.79 0.30
CA ARG A 373 -7.13 -5.05 -1.13
C ARG A 373 -6.10 -5.94 -1.79
N ALA A 374 -4.83 -5.70 -1.53
CA ALA A 374 -3.78 -6.55 -2.07
C ALA A 374 -3.91 -8.00 -1.57
N ALA A 375 -4.17 -8.19 -0.27
CA ALA A 375 -4.46 -9.50 0.29
C ALA A 375 -5.73 -10.13 -0.32
N ALA A 376 -6.77 -9.36 -0.58
CA ALA A 376 -7.98 -9.82 -1.28
C ALA A 376 -7.67 -10.33 -2.67
N ARG A 377 -6.83 -9.61 -3.41
CA ARG A 377 -6.50 -9.97 -4.79
C ARG A 377 -5.66 -11.24 -4.87
N LEU A 378 -4.79 -11.49 -3.89
CA LEU A 378 -4.03 -12.74 -3.78
C LEU A 378 -4.89 -13.97 -3.46
N GLN A 379 -6.13 -13.80 -2.99
CA GLN A 379 -7.06 -14.93 -2.88
C GLN A 379 -7.40 -15.52 -4.25
N PHE A 380 -7.42 -14.68 -5.29
CA PHE A 380 -7.85 -15.01 -6.65
C PHE A 380 -6.71 -14.94 -7.67
N THR A 381 -5.48 -14.66 -7.26
CA THR A 381 -4.33 -14.53 -8.16
C THR A 381 -3.07 -15.11 -7.53
N ASN A 382 -2.13 -15.57 -8.37
CA ASN A 382 -0.83 -16.02 -7.90
C ASN A 382 0.06 -14.84 -7.47
N THR A 383 1.00 -15.09 -6.58
CA THR A 383 1.98 -14.07 -6.19
C THR A 383 2.93 -13.77 -7.35
N PRO A 384 3.29 -12.50 -7.62
CA PRO A 384 4.33 -12.17 -8.60
C PRO A 384 5.64 -12.87 -8.26
N ILE A 385 6.26 -13.57 -9.21
CA ILE A 385 7.53 -14.29 -9.00
C ILE A 385 8.67 -13.37 -9.39
N VAL A 386 9.66 -13.20 -8.51
CA VAL A 386 10.83 -12.36 -8.75
C VAL A 386 12.09 -13.15 -8.46
N ALA A 387 12.99 -13.22 -9.44
CA ALA A 387 14.27 -13.91 -9.31
C ALA A 387 15.33 -13.04 -8.61
N ASN A 388 16.32 -13.68 -7.99
CA ASN A 388 17.50 -13.02 -7.41
C ASN A 388 17.13 -11.87 -6.45
N ARG A 389 16.33 -12.21 -5.44
CA ARG A 389 15.83 -11.25 -4.45
C ARG A 389 16.80 -10.97 -3.31
N THR A 390 17.79 -11.82 -3.09
CA THR A 390 18.55 -11.78 -1.85
C THR A 390 19.93 -11.21 -2.07
N TRP A 391 20.21 -10.12 -1.37
CA TRP A 391 21.58 -9.66 -1.14
C TRP A 391 21.91 -9.81 0.34
N VAL A 392 23.13 -10.26 0.63
CA VAL A 392 23.63 -10.44 2.00
C VAL A 392 24.89 -9.61 2.18
N ILE A 393 24.98 -8.92 3.32
CA ILE A 393 26.16 -8.15 3.65
C ILE A 393 27.39 -9.05 3.80
N SER A 394 28.55 -8.54 3.38
CA SER A 394 29.83 -9.22 3.55
C SER A 394 30.11 -9.48 5.05
N PRO A 395 30.65 -10.65 5.43
CA PRO A 395 30.97 -10.99 6.83
C PRO A 395 31.95 -10.04 7.52
N GLU A 396 32.66 -9.21 6.77
CA GLU A 396 33.55 -8.17 7.31
C GLU A 396 32.79 -7.05 8.04
N TRP A 397 31.48 -6.94 7.83
CA TRP A 397 30.62 -5.96 8.49
C TRP A 397 29.88 -6.58 9.68
N ASP A 398 30.09 -6.04 10.88
CA ASP A 398 29.33 -6.48 12.06
C ASP A 398 27.93 -5.84 12.08
N MET A 399 26.89 -6.68 12.01
CA MET A 399 25.50 -6.24 12.11
C MET A 399 25.18 -5.57 13.45
N LYS A 400 25.88 -5.91 14.54
CA LYS A 400 25.71 -5.23 15.83
C LYS A 400 26.12 -3.77 15.74
N ASP A 401 27.25 -3.50 15.10
CA ASP A 401 27.77 -2.14 14.92
C ASP A 401 26.86 -1.32 13.99
N ILE A 402 26.39 -1.92 12.89
CA ILE A 402 25.44 -1.29 11.98
C ILE A 402 24.14 -0.92 12.71
N ILE A 403 23.56 -1.85 13.48
CA ILE A 403 22.31 -1.60 14.21
C ILE A 403 22.52 -0.52 15.30
N ALA A 404 23.65 -0.56 16.00
CA ALA A 404 23.99 0.44 17.01
C ALA A 404 24.12 1.84 16.40
N GLU A 405 24.80 1.98 15.26
CA GLU A 405 24.92 3.27 14.57
C GLU A 405 23.57 3.75 14.03
N LYS A 406 22.76 2.86 13.45
CA LYS A 406 21.41 3.22 13.00
C LYS A 406 20.56 3.79 14.13
N ARG A 407 20.61 3.15 15.31
CA ARG A 407 19.94 3.66 16.51
C ARG A 407 20.48 5.03 16.93
N ARG A 408 21.81 5.20 16.95
CA ARG A 408 22.45 6.48 17.27
C ARG A 408 21.98 7.62 16.37
N ARG A 409 21.86 7.38 15.06
CA ARG A 409 21.40 8.38 14.10
C ARG A 409 19.94 8.77 14.27
N ILE A 410 19.08 7.80 14.57
CA ILE A 410 17.67 8.07 14.86
C ILE A 410 17.54 8.89 16.14
N ILE A 411 18.29 8.53 17.17
CA ILE A 411 18.40 9.31 18.41
C ILE A 411 18.83 10.75 18.12
N GLN A 412 19.89 10.93 17.34
CA GLN A 412 20.38 12.26 16.96
C GLN A 412 19.32 13.04 16.17
N TYR A 413 18.67 12.41 15.20
CA TYR A 413 17.61 13.03 14.41
C TYR A 413 16.42 13.46 15.27
N GLU A 414 15.98 12.63 16.21
CA GLU A 414 14.91 12.99 17.16
C GLU A 414 15.32 14.15 18.07
N TYR A 415 16.55 14.12 18.57
CA TYR A 415 17.09 15.21 19.38
C TYR A 415 17.13 16.53 18.59
N ASP A 416 17.61 16.49 17.35
CA ASP A 416 17.67 17.66 16.47
C ASP A 416 16.26 18.18 16.14
N GLN A 417 15.30 17.29 15.88
CA GLN A 417 13.89 17.66 15.66
C GLN A 417 13.25 18.28 16.91
N GLN A 418 13.52 17.74 18.10
CA GLN A 418 13.05 18.31 19.36
C GLN A 418 13.67 19.68 19.63
N ARG A 419 14.96 19.85 19.32
CA ARG A 419 15.67 21.12 19.45
C ARG A 419 15.13 22.17 18.48
N VAL A 420 14.90 21.82 17.21
CA VAL A 420 14.26 22.71 16.23
C VAL A 420 12.86 23.14 16.70
N ARG A 421 12.06 22.20 17.22
CA ARG A 421 10.74 22.52 17.81
C ARG A 421 10.85 23.43 19.05
N GLY A 422 11.86 23.22 19.89
CA GLY A 422 12.17 24.07 21.04
C GLY A 422 12.60 25.48 20.64
N ASP A 423 13.47 25.60 19.65
CA ASP A 423 13.95 26.87 19.10
C ASP A 423 12.83 27.65 18.39
N ASP A 424 11.91 26.96 17.70
CA ASP A 424 10.69 27.57 17.17
C ASP A 424 9.78 28.06 18.30
N HIS A 425 9.63 27.29 19.38
CA HIS A 425 8.88 27.72 20.57
C HIS A 425 9.48 29.00 21.20
N TRP A 426 10.82 29.10 21.25
CA TRP A 426 11.51 30.31 21.71
C TRP A 426 11.40 31.49 20.74
N ARG A 427 11.37 31.26 19.42
CA ARG A 427 11.12 32.29 18.40
C ARG A 427 9.69 32.84 18.48
N PHE A 428 8.69 31.99 18.73
CA PHE A 428 7.31 32.43 18.98
C PHE A 428 7.16 33.17 20.32
N ALA A 429 7.87 32.77 21.37
CA ALA A 429 7.87 33.49 22.65
C ALA A 429 8.48 34.90 22.54
N ARG A 430 9.55 35.10 21.75
CA ARG A 430 10.12 36.45 21.52
C ARG A 430 9.22 37.36 20.68
N ASN A 431 8.52 36.82 19.68
CA ASN A 431 7.61 37.60 18.83
C ASN A 431 6.25 37.87 19.50
N GLY A 432 5.86 37.08 20.51
CA GLY A 432 4.68 37.32 21.35
C GLY A 432 4.87 38.42 22.40
N ILE A 433 6.11 38.66 22.86
CA ILE A 433 6.42 39.68 23.88
C ILE A 433 6.54 41.10 23.26
N THR A 434 6.83 41.23 21.96
CA THR A 434 6.93 42.54 21.28
C THR A 434 5.61 43.10 20.73
N ARG A 435 4.49 42.36 20.83
CA ARG A 435 3.17 42.80 20.34
C ARG A 435 2.14 43.15 21.43
N ARG A 436 2.55 43.29 22.70
CA ARG A 436 1.65 43.67 23.82
C ARG A 436 1.83 45.07 24.41
N ASN A 437 2.60 45.97 23.78
CA ASN A 437 2.77 47.37 24.23
C ASN A 437 2.40 48.44 23.17
N ARG A 438 1.42 48.16 22.30
CA ARG A 438 0.82 49.19 21.43
C ARG A 438 -0.68 48.94 21.22
N ALA A 439 -1.46 49.03 22.29
CA ALA A 439 -2.91 49.18 22.22
C ALA A 439 -3.49 49.74 23.53
N SER A 440 -3.23 51.02 23.81
CA SER A 440 -4.08 51.82 24.71
C SER A 440 -3.86 53.29 24.40
N GLY A 441 -4.74 53.85 23.57
CA GLY A 441 -4.69 55.24 23.15
C GLY A 441 -5.93 55.66 22.36
N SER A 442 -7.12 55.22 22.80
CA SER A 442 -8.38 55.81 22.32
C SER A 442 -8.67 57.07 23.14
N ARG A 443 -8.58 58.22 22.46
CA ARG A 443 -9.14 59.49 22.89
C ARG A 443 -10.66 59.38 23.07
N ASN A 444 -11.22 59.96 24.14
CA ASN A 444 -12.10 61.13 24.06
C ASN A 444 -12.56 61.64 25.45
N PRO A 445 -13.13 62.87 25.55
CA PRO A 445 -12.77 63.85 26.58
C PRO A 445 -13.91 64.22 27.55
N SER A 446 -13.56 64.81 28.70
CA SER A 446 -14.37 65.76 29.48
C SER A 446 -13.44 66.51 30.45
N MET A 447 -13.26 67.82 30.30
CA MET A 447 -14.04 68.93 30.86
C MET A 447 -13.61 69.33 32.30
N ASN A 448 -13.02 70.54 32.38
CA ASN A 448 -13.06 71.52 33.49
C ASN A 448 -12.45 71.17 34.86
N GLN A 449 -11.38 71.87 35.27
CA GLN A 449 -11.45 73.10 36.09
C GLN A 449 -10.06 73.63 36.53
N MET A 450 -9.92 74.96 36.46
CA MET A 450 -9.29 75.90 37.41
C MET A 450 -7.92 75.56 38.03
N VAL A 451 -6.84 76.27 37.68
CA VAL A 451 -6.41 77.60 38.20
C VAL A 451 -5.54 77.49 39.47
N GLN A 452 -4.43 78.24 39.44
CA GLN A 452 -3.45 78.57 40.50
C GLN A 452 -2.51 77.43 40.92
N GLY A 453 -1.20 77.62 41.10
CA GLY A 453 -0.39 78.84 41.09
C GLY A 453 0.82 78.63 42.01
N ILE A 454 1.98 79.09 41.54
CA ILE A 454 3.08 79.66 42.34
C ILE A 454 3.87 78.71 43.29
N SER A 455 5.07 78.36 42.84
CA SER A 455 6.40 78.50 43.50
C SER A 455 7.30 77.32 43.22
#